data_AF-A0A2Z3GJ02-F1
#
_entry.id   AF-A0A2Z3GJ02-F1
#
_cell.length_a   1.000
_cell.length_b   1.000
_cell.length_c   1.000
_cell.angle_alpha   90.00
_cell.angle_beta   90.00
_cell.angle_gamma   90.00
#
_symmetry.space_group_name_H-M   'P 1'
#
loop_
_entity.id
_entity.type
_entity.pdbx_description
1 polymer ?
#
loop_
_entity_poly.entity_id
_entity_poly.type
_entity_poly.pdbx_seq_one_letter_code
_entity_poly.pdbx_strand_id
1 'polypeptide(L)'
;MINPRTGNLLFAPSQCVRAGDSVEAVLALGLGEANDVNDVHTGWSWLRASNVRVGNDFLALVFGFYHNRLQTVLLDVLPALVGTASNEAAWSEQAALQRLPALQHWVRSEVGREGQFPWGSITADYDFKNVTSSITIRYA
;
A
#
# COMPACT_ATOMS: atom_id res chain seq x y z
N MET A 1 -8.20 -4.37 3.48
CA MET A 1 -8.98 -4.41 2.22
C MET A 1 -9.62 -3.05 1.96
N ILE A 2 -10.04 -2.76 0.72
CA ILE A 2 -10.41 -1.40 0.28
C ILE A 2 -11.92 -1.22 0.19
N ASN A 3 -12.46 -0.14 0.78
CA ASN A 3 -13.87 0.22 0.59
C ASN A 3 -14.05 1.02 -0.73
N PRO A 4 -14.76 0.50 -1.75
CA PRO A 4 -14.84 1.13 -3.07
C PRO A 4 -15.59 2.46 -3.10
N ARG A 5 -16.40 2.76 -2.07
CA ARG A 5 -17.15 4.01 -1.97
C ARG A 5 -16.38 5.14 -1.28
N THR A 6 -15.38 4.80 -0.47
CA THR A 6 -14.69 5.77 0.40
C THR A 6 -13.18 5.78 0.27
N GLY A 7 -12.58 4.73 -0.29
CA GLY A 7 -11.12 4.55 -0.34
C GLY A 7 -10.48 4.16 0.99
N ASN A 8 -11.29 3.95 2.04
CA ASN A 8 -10.80 3.54 3.35
C ASN A 8 -10.20 2.14 3.29
N LEU A 9 -9.08 1.94 4.00
CA LEU A 9 -8.43 0.64 4.14
C LEU A 9 -8.84 0.02 5.47
N LEU A 10 -9.63 -1.05 5.42
CA LEU A 10 -10.10 -1.79 6.58
C LEU A 10 -9.31 -3.09 6.73
N PHE A 11 -8.50 -3.20 7.78
CA PHE A 11 -7.69 -4.39 8.09
C PHE A 11 -8.36 -5.28 9.14
N ALA A 12 -9.06 -4.66 10.09
CA ALA A 12 -9.89 -5.28 11.13
C ALA A 12 -10.99 -4.28 11.54
N PRO A 13 -12.03 -4.67 12.30
CA PRO A 13 -13.10 -3.75 12.70
C PRO A 13 -12.60 -2.46 13.39
N SER A 14 -11.50 -2.53 14.13
CA SER A 14 -10.85 -1.38 14.80
C SER A 14 -9.68 -0.78 14.02
N GLN A 15 -9.25 -1.39 12.91
CA GLN A 15 -8.09 -0.97 12.12
C GLN A 15 -8.56 -0.44 10.77
N CYS A 16 -8.89 0.85 10.74
CA CYS A 16 -9.40 1.54 9.56
C CYS A 16 -8.58 2.81 9.30
N VAL A 17 -7.90 2.83 8.15
CA VAL A 17 -7.14 3.98 7.64
C VAL A 17 -8.03 4.75 6.66
N ARG A 18 -8.07 6.08 6.80
CA ARG A 18 -8.90 6.99 6.02
C ARG A 18 -8.06 8.07 5.35
N ALA A 19 -8.58 8.60 4.24
CA ALA A 19 -8.01 9.77 3.61
C ALA A 19 -7.86 10.92 4.63
N GLY A 20 -6.67 11.54 4.67
CA GLY A 20 -6.38 12.64 5.58
C GLY A 20 -6.05 12.26 7.03
N ASP A 21 -6.04 10.97 7.40
CA ASP A 21 -5.51 10.53 8.70
C ASP A 21 -4.06 11.01 8.88
N SER A 22 -3.68 11.28 10.13
CA SER A 22 -2.31 11.68 10.47
C SER A 22 -1.38 10.49 10.60
N VAL A 23 -0.06 10.74 10.63
CA VAL A 23 0.95 9.71 10.88
C VAL A 23 0.67 9.01 12.22
N GLU A 24 0.36 9.78 13.27
CA GLU A 24 0.07 9.25 14.60
C GLU A 24 -1.20 8.39 14.61
N ALA A 25 -2.24 8.81 13.88
CA ALA A 25 -3.47 8.06 13.78
C ALA A 25 -3.25 6.70 13.11
N VAL A 26 -2.49 6.66 12.02
CA VAL A 26 -2.17 5.39 11.32
C VAL A 26 -1.24 4.51 12.16
N LEU A 27 -0.23 5.10 12.81
CA LEU A 27 0.71 4.38 13.67
C LEU A 27 0.01 3.73 14.87
N ALA A 28 -0.96 4.44 15.49
CA ALA A 28 -1.73 3.94 16.63
C ALA A 28 -2.58 2.70 16.29
N LEU A 29 -2.83 2.40 15.02
CA LEU A 29 -3.52 1.19 14.61
C LEU A 29 -2.68 -0.08 14.79
N GLY A 30 -1.36 0.05 14.98
CA GLY A 30 -0.46 -1.08 15.20
C GLY A 30 -0.46 -2.05 14.02
N LEU A 31 -0.38 -1.53 12.79
CA LEU A 31 -0.35 -2.35 11.58
C LEU A 31 1.03 -3.02 11.42
N GLY A 32 1.04 -4.33 11.21
CA GLY A 32 2.25 -5.08 10.87
C GLY A 32 3.24 -5.27 12.02
N GLU A 33 4.45 -5.73 11.69
CA GLU A 33 5.50 -6.07 12.66
C GLU A 33 6.54 -4.96 12.85
N ALA A 34 6.71 -4.11 11.83
CA ALA A 34 7.65 -3.00 11.84
C ALA A 34 6.99 -1.76 11.26
N ASN A 35 7.10 -0.65 12.01
CA ASN A 35 6.64 0.66 11.61
C ASN A 35 7.84 1.61 11.63
N ASP A 36 8.30 2.03 10.44
CA ASP A 36 9.36 3.02 10.27
C ASP A 36 8.79 4.29 9.66
N VAL A 37 9.06 5.43 10.30
CA VAL A 37 8.63 6.75 9.83
C VAL A 37 9.85 7.50 9.32
N ASN A 38 9.83 7.83 8.03
CA ASN A 38 10.85 8.63 7.38
C ASN A 38 10.28 9.99 6.99
N ASP A 39 10.69 11.05 7.69
CA ASP A 39 10.43 12.45 7.31
C ASP A 39 11.54 12.94 6.37
N VAL A 40 11.17 13.33 5.15
CA VAL A 40 12.12 13.82 4.15
C VAL A 40 12.23 15.35 4.15
N HIS A 41 11.63 16.04 5.13
CA HIS A 41 11.68 17.49 5.35
C HIS A 41 11.23 18.35 4.15
N THR A 42 10.36 17.80 3.31
CA THR A 42 9.70 18.51 2.18
C THR A 42 8.21 18.72 2.40
N GLY A 43 7.75 18.50 3.65
CA GLY A 43 6.33 18.34 3.98
C GLY A 43 5.81 16.92 3.77
N TRP A 44 6.59 16.06 3.11
CA TRP A 44 6.29 14.63 2.97
C TRP A 44 6.90 13.79 4.08
N SER A 45 6.13 12.84 4.60
CA SER A 45 6.62 11.74 5.43
C SER A 45 6.08 10.41 4.94
N TRP A 46 6.82 9.34 5.22
CA TRP A 46 6.51 7.99 4.78
C TRP A 46 6.50 7.04 5.97
N LEU A 47 5.40 6.32 6.17
CA LEU A 47 5.29 5.24 7.15
C LEU A 47 5.27 3.90 6.42
N ARG A 48 6.21 3.01 6.73
CA ARG A 48 6.23 1.64 6.20
C ARG A 48 5.64 0.68 7.22
N ALA A 49 4.68 -0.14 6.80
CA ALA A 49 4.15 -1.26 7.57
C ALA A 49 4.33 -2.56 6.78
N SER A 50 5.18 -3.46 7.28
CA SER A 50 5.44 -4.77 6.66
C SER A 50 4.66 -5.89 7.35
N ASN A 51 4.43 -6.99 6.63
CA ASN A 51 3.77 -8.19 7.14
C ASN A 51 2.35 -7.91 7.67
N VAL A 52 1.65 -6.94 7.09
CA VAL A 52 0.26 -6.63 7.47
C VAL A 52 -0.63 -7.76 6.97
N ARG A 53 -1.23 -8.51 7.89
CA ARG A 53 -2.04 -9.68 7.56
C ARG A 53 -3.46 -9.26 7.18
N VAL A 54 -3.93 -9.72 6.02
CA VAL A 54 -5.33 -9.58 5.58
C VAL A 54 -5.81 -10.94 5.09
N GLY A 55 -6.65 -11.61 5.90
CA GLY A 55 -7.04 -12.99 5.62
C GLY A 55 -5.82 -13.93 5.60
N ASN A 56 -5.56 -14.52 4.44
CA ASN A 56 -4.42 -15.42 4.19
C ASN A 56 -3.23 -14.72 3.53
N ASP A 57 -3.37 -13.46 3.12
CA ASP A 57 -2.33 -12.71 2.43
C ASP A 57 -1.53 -11.84 3.41
N PHE A 58 -0.28 -11.56 3.01
CA PHE A 58 0.58 -10.59 3.66
C PHE A 58 0.79 -9.38 2.74
N LEU A 59 0.61 -8.20 3.30
CA LEU A 59 0.78 -6.94 2.60
C LEU A 59 2.02 -6.20 3.12
N ALA A 60 2.74 -5.58 2.19
CA ALA A 60 3.68 -4.51 2.51
C ALA A 60 3.03 -3.18 2.10
N LEU A 61 2.92 -2.26 3.04
CA LEU A 61 2.26 -0.97 2.87
C LEU A 61 3.25 0.16 3.11
N VAL A 62 3.14 1.19 2.29
CA VAL A 62 3.84 2.46 2.46
C VAL A 62 2.82 3.58 2.39
N PHE A 63 2.61 4.26 3.50
CA PHE A 63 1.70 5.39 3.61
C PHE A 63 2.48 6.69 3.41
N GLY A 64 2.07 7.50 2.43
CA GLY A 64 2.65 8.81 2.16
C GLY A 64 1.75 9.93 2.65
N PHE A 65 2.29 10.78 3.52
CA PHE A 65 1.59 11.89 4.13
C PHE A 65 2.17 13.20 3.63
N TYR A 66 1.31 14.17 3.30
CA TYR A 66 1.72 15.54 3.02
C TYR A 66 1.16 16.45 4.11
N HIS A 67 2.04 17.20 4.79
CA HIS A 67 1.71 18.01 5.96
C HIS A 67 0.87 17.25 7.01
N ASN A 68 1.33 16.05 7.36
CA ASN A 68 0.69 15.15 8.32
C ASN A 68 -0.75 14.74 7.97
N ARG A 69 -1.06 14.65 6.68
CA ARG A 69 -2.35 14.13 6.17
C ARG A 69 -2.08 13.06 5.13
N LEU A 70 -2.71 11.89 5.28
CA LEU A 70 -2.56 10.79 4.35
C LEU A 70 -3.04 11.20 2.96
N GLN A 71 -2.16 11.09 1.97
CA GLN A 71 -2.39 11.45 0.56
C GLN A 71 -2.23 10.27 -0.38
N THR A 72 -1.36 9.32 -0.07
CA THR A 72 -1.12 8.18 -0.93
C THR A 72 -0.80 6.92 -0.13
N VAL A 73 -1.15 5.77 -0.68
CA VAL A 73 -0.72 4.47 -0.17
C VAL A 73 -0.14 3.68 -1.33
N LEU A 74 1.09 3.22 -1.19
CA LEU A 74 1.63 2.16 -2.03
C LEU A 74 1.45 0.85 -1.29
N LEU A 75 0.93 -0.16 -1.99
CA LEU A 75 0.75 -1.48 -1.43
C LEU A 75 1.29 -2.53 -2.37
N ASP A 76 1.94 -3.52 -1.77
CA ASP A 76 2.39 -4.71 -2.45
C ASP A 76 1.76 -5.94 -1.80
N VAL A 77 1.35 -6.89 -2.63
CA VAL A 77 0.74 -8.16 -2.21
C VAL A 77 1.80 -9.25 -2.31
N LEU A 78 2.17 -9.81 -1.17
CA LEU A 78 3.27 -10.75 -1.07
C LEU A 78 2.74 -12.16 -0.76
N PRO A 79 3.23 -13.19 -1.46
CA PRO A 79 2.85 -14.58 -1.19
C PRO A 79 3.47 -15.12 0.12
N ALA A 80 4.45 -14.41 0.69
CA ALA A 80 5.16 -14.76 1.92
C ALA A 80 5.59 -13.49 2.68
N LEU A 81 6.01 -13.67 3.93
CA LEU A 81 6.51 -12.59 4.80
C LEU A 81 7.73 -11.87 4.18
N VAL A 82 7.79 -10.56 4.37
CA VAL A 82 9.00 -9.74 4.15
C VAL A 82 10.10 -10.22 5.10
N GLY A 83 11.31 -10.43 4.58
CA GLY A 83 12.48 -10.85 5.37
C GLY A 83 12.82 -12.34 5.28
N THR A 84 12.06 -13.15 4.53
CA THR A 84 12.49 -14.51 4.18
C THR A 84 13.52 -14.47 3.05
N ALA A 85 14.55 -15.32 3.11
CA ALA A 85 15.68 -15.36 2.15
C ALA A 85 15.27 -15.48 0.66
N SER A 86 14.03 -15.91 0.39
CA SER A 86 13.43 -15.94 -0.95
C SER A 86 13.22 -14.56 -1.59
N ASN A 87 13.06 -13.50 -0.79
CA ASN A 87 12.60 -12.20 -1.29
C ASN A 87 13.74 -11.28 -1.76
N GLU A 88 14.97 -11.44 -1.29
CA GLU A 88 16.09 -10.57 -1.71
C GLU A 88 16.65 -10.96 -3.09
N ALA A 89 16.66 -12.26 -3.42
CA ALA A 89 17.16 -12.77 -4.70
C ALA A 89 16.16 -12.62 -5.87
N ALA A 90 14.92 -12.19 -5.60
CA ALA A 90 13.82 -12.15 -6.57
C ALA A 90 13.57 -10.78 -7.21
N TRP A 91 14.33 -9.74 -6.84
CA TRP A 91 14.15 -8.39 -7.39
C TRP A 91 14.80 -8.28 -8.77
N SER A 92 13.97 -8.39 -9.80
CA SER A 92 14.33 -8.10 -11.19
C SER A 92 13.19 -7.38 -11.89
N GLU A 93 13.51 -6.60 -12.91
CA GLU A 93 12.51 -5.97 -13.79
C GLU A 93 11.52 -7.01 -14.35
N GLN A 94 12.04 -8.18 -14.76
CA GLN A 94 11.21 -9.26 -15.25
C GLN A 94 10.22 -9.77 -14.19
N ALA A 95 10.67 -9.93 -12.93
CA ALA A 95 9.79 -10.33 -11.84
C ALA A 95 8.72 -9.25 -11.56
N ALA A 96 9.09 -7.96 -11.58
CA ALA A 96 8.14 -6.86 -11.42
C ALA A 96 7.06 -6.87 -12.52
N LEU A 97 7.46 -7.01 -13.78
CA LEU A 97 6.54 -7.08 -14.92
C LEU A 97 5.65 -8.33 -14.86
N GLN A 98 6.17 -9.47 -14.43
CA GLN A 98 5.39 -10.71 -14.27
C GLN A 98 4.33 -10.61 -13.16
N ARG A 99 4.56 -9.79 -12.13
CA ARG A 99 3.60 -9.59 -11.03
C ARG A 99 2.48 -8.61 -11.37
N LEU A 100 2.71 -7.70 -12.31
CA LEU A 100 1.75 -6.63 -12.64
C LEU A 100 0.34 -7.14 -12.98
N PRO A 101 0.14 -8.18 -13.82
CA PRO A 101 -1.21 -8.70 -14.08
C PRO A 101 -1.92 -9.23 -12.82
N ALA A 102 -1.18 -9.82 -11.88
CA ALA A 102 -1.74 -10.29 -10.62
C ALA A 102 -2.19 -9.13 -9.72
N LEU A 103 -1.40 -8.04 -9.68
CA LEU A 103 -1.78 -6.82 -8.97
C LEU A 103 -3.02 -6.15 -9.58
N GLN A 104 -3.09 -6.05 -10.90
CA GLN A 104 -4.26 -5.54 -11.61
C GLN A 104 -5.50 -6.39 -11.33
N HIS A 105 -5.36 -7.72 -11.33
CA HIS A 105 -6.44 -8.62 -10.98
C HIS A 105 -6.89 -8.41 -9.53
N TRP A 106 -5.95 -8.28 -8.58
CA TRP A 106 -6.25 -8.03 -7.17
C TRP A 106 -7.01 -6.71 -6.97
N VAL A 107 -6.62 -5.62 -7.65
CA VAL A 107 -7.36 -4.36 -7.58
C VAL A 107 -8.79 -4.55 -8.10
N ARG A 108 -8.97 -5.26 -9.22
CA ARG A 108 -10.30 -5.54 -9.77
C ARG A 108 -11.15 -6.40 -8.84
N SER A 109 -10.57 -7.37 -8.13
CA SER A 109 -11.33 -8.14 -7.14
C SER A 109 -11.73 -7.32 -5.92
N GLU A 110 -10.90 -6.34 -5.52
CA GLU A 110 -11.15 -5.51 -4.33
C GLU A 110 -12.14 -4.37 -4.58
N VAL A 111 -11.98 -3.64 -5.68
CA VAL A 111 -12.75 -2.41 -5.97
C VAL A 111 -13.47 -2.42 -7.31
N GLY A 112 -13.43 -3.53 -8.04
CA GLY A 112 -14.13 -3.74 -9.31
C GLY A 112 -13.41 -3.17 -10.55
N ARG A 113 -12.59 -2.13 -10.40
CA ARG A 113 -11.83 -1.50 -11.49
C ARG A 113 -10.65 -0.68 -11.01
N GLU A 114 -9.73 -0.39 -11.92
CA GLU A 114 -8.69 0.62 -11.75
C GLU A 114 -9.17 2.01 -12.21
N GLY A 115 -8.44 3.05 -11.85
CA GLY A 115 -8.64 4.43 -12.30
C GLY A 115 -9.26 5.34 -11.25
N GLN A 116 -10.09 6.29 -11.70
CA GLN A 116 -10.63 7.38 -10.90
C GLN A 116 -11.93 7.00 -10.16
N PHE A 117 -12.02 7.41 -8.91
CA PHE A 117 -13.15 7.28 -7.99
C PHE A 117 -13.47 8.64 -7.35
N PRO A 118 -14.66 8.83 -6.73
CA PRO A 118 -14.98 10.10 -6.07
C PRO A 118 -14.03 10.50 -4.94
N TRP A 119 -13.33 9.54 -4.34
CA TRP A 119 -12.40 9.72 -3.22
C TRP A 119 -10.93 9.79 -3.64
N GLY A 120 -10.62 9.63 -4.94
CA GLY A 120 -9.25 9.57 -5.43
C GLY A 120 -9.06 8.59 -6.59
N SER A 121 -7.91 7.94 -6.68
CA SER A 121 -7.59 6.97 -7.72
C SER A 121 -6.86 5.75 -7.19
N ILE A 122 -7.01 4.62 -7.86
CA ILE A 122 -6.24 3.40 -7.60
C ILE A 122 -5.77 2.79 -8.92
N THR A 123 -4.48 2.49 -9.01
CA THR A 123 -3.86 1.87 -10.19
C THR A 123 -2.87 0.81 -9.76
N ALA A 124 -2.66 -0.20 -10.60
CA ALA A 124 -1.54 -1.11 -10.50
C ALA A 124 -0.60 -0.84 -11.68
N ASP A 125 0.60 -0.32 -11.40
CA ASP A 125 1.55 0.14 -12.41
C ASP A 125 2.96 -0.35 -12.13
N TYR A 126 3.77 -0.41 -13.19
CA TYR A 126 5.21 -0.59 -13.12
C TYR A 126 5.91 0.77 -12.98
N ASP A 127 6.73 0.92 -11.94
CA ASP A 127 7.62 2.03 -11.72
C ASP A 127 9.03 1.68 -12.22
N PHE A 128 9.38 2.21 -13.39
CA PHE A 128 10.69 1.99 -14.00
C PHE A 128 11.86 2.55 -13.18
N LYS A 129 11.64 3.57 -12.34
CA LYS A 129 12.71 4.18 -11.53
C LYS A 129 13.13 3.27 -10.39
N ASN A 130 12.15 2.57 -9.83
CA ASN A 130 12.32 1.69 -8.68
C ASN A 130 12.32 0.20 -9.09
N VAL A 131 12.17 -0.09 -10.38
CA VAL A 131 12.15 -1.44 -10.97
C VAL A 131 11.18 -2.35 -10.21
N THR A 132 9.98 -1.85 -9.98
CA THR A 132 8.97 -2.52 -9.16
C THR A 132 7.57 -2.30 -9.71
N SER A 133 6.67 -3.25 -9.47
CA SER A 133 5.24 -3.09 -9.73
C SER A 133 4.53 -3.03 -8.40
N SER A 134 3.64 -2.05 -8.24
CA SER A 134 2.88 -1.88 -7.01
C SER A 134 1.50 -1.34 -7.30
N ILE A 135 0.61 -1.45 -6.32
CA ILE A 135 -0.69 -0.80 -6.37
C ILE A 135 -0.54 0.55 -5.67
N THR A 136 -0.93 1.63 -6.35
CA THR A 136 -0.91 2.98 -5.82
C THR A 136 -2.32 3.50 -5.64
N ILE A 137 -2.63 3.93 -4.42
CA ILE A 137 -3.83 4.68 -4.07
C ILE A 137 -3.41 6.15 -3.90
N ARG A 138 -4.13 7.07 -4.53
CA ARG A 138 -3.97 8.51 -4.33
C ARG A 138 -5.31 9.09 -3.90
N TYR A 139 -5.35 9.80 -2.78
CA TYR A 139 -6.56 10.45 -2.29
C TYR A 139 -6.70 11.84 -2.91
N ALA A 140 -7.96 12.28 -3.08
CA ALA A 140 -8.30 13.61 -3.62
C ALA A 140 -8.23 14.72 -2.55
#